data_AF-A0A5C6FI62-F1
#
_entry.id   AF-A0A5C6FI62-F1
#
_cell.length_a   1.000
_cell.length_b   1.000
_cell.length_c   1.000
_cell.angle_alpha   90.00
_cell.angle_beta   90.00
_cell.angle_gamma   90.00
#
_symmetry.space_group_name_H-M   'P 1'
#
loop_
_entity.id
_entity.type
_entity.pdbx_description
1 polymer ?
#
loop_
_entity_poly.entity_id
_entity_poly.type
_entity_poly.pdbx_seq_one_letter_code
_entity_poly.pdbx_strand_id
1 'polypeptide(L)'
;MEDHPGRIPIDQCHHGWLYRIYSRNLNLGVYRQEDHGFVGIRHKMGARYLFTEFHWDNGPPFGTANPLEALCECPILPIDECLERKSRTEFMDNVSLFEWIEEQGQKLGITPESC
;
A
#
# COMPACT_ATOMS: atom_id res chain seq x y z
N MET A 1 17.16 14.18 -11.83
CA MET A 1 16.00 13.33 -11.49
C MET A 1 14.95 13.69 -12.51
N GLU A 2 14.74 12.83 -13.50
CA GLU A 2 13.68 13.08 -14.49
C GLU A 2 12.32 12.94 -13.81
N ASP A 3 11.49 13.94 -14.04
CA ASP A 3 10.08 13.94 -13.68
C ASP A 3 9.39 12.96 -14.61
N HIS A 4 9.01 11.78 -14.11
CA HIS A 4 8.27 10.82 -14.92
C HIS A 4 6.82 11.31 -15.04
N PRO A 5 6.35 11.69 -16.24
CA PRO A 5 5.00 12.21 -16.41
C PRO A 5 4.01 11.07 -16.14
N GLY A 6 3.37 11.10 -14.97
CA GLY A 6 2.39 10.09 -14.55
C GLY A 6 2.50 9.62 -13.11
N ARG A 7 3.49 10.07 -12.33
CA ARG A 7 3.55 9.80 -10.89
C ARG A 7 2.95 10.95 -10.08
N ILE A 8 2.23 10.62 -9.02
CA ILE A 8 1.75 11.57 -8.02
C ILE A 8 2.92 11.84 -7.04
N PRO A 9 3.37 13.09 -6.86
CA PRO A 9 4.39 13.42 -5.87
C PRO A 9 3.92 13.16 -4.45
N ILE A 10 4.87 12.91 -3.53
CA ILE A 10 4.57 12.54 -2.14
C ILE A 10 3.69 13.58 -1.40
N ASP A 11 3.86 14.86 -1.68
CA ASP A 11 3.12 15.98 -1.08
C ASP A 11 1.68 16.09 -1.58
N GLN A 12 1.33 15.35 -2.64
CA GLN A 12 -0.02 15.21 -3.18
C GLN A 12 -0.69 13.90 -2.76
N CYS A 13 -0.01 13.04 -2.00
CA CYS A 13 -0.62 11.86 -1.42
C CYS A 13 -1.41 12.23 -0.15
N HIS A 14 -2.67 11.78 -0.09
CA HIS A 14 -3.57 12.02 1.02
C HIS A 14 -3.56 10.83 1.96
N HIS A 15 -3.32 11.08 3.25
CA HIS A 15 -3.41 10.04 4.27
C HIS A 15 -4.78 9.35 4.22
N GLY A 16 -4.79 8.02 4.29
CA GLY A 16 -6.02 7.23 4.27
C GLY A 16 -6.65 7.10 2.90
N TRP A 17 -6.02 7.55 1.82
CA TRP A 17 -6.53 7.28 0.47
C TRP A 17 -5.92 6.03 -0.14
N LEU A 18 -6.75 5.27 -0.87
CA LEU A 18 -6.32 4.16 -1.70
C LEU A 18 -5.80 4.68 -3.03
N TYR A 19 -4.63 4.17 -3.42
CA TYR A 19 -4.00 4.50 -4.69
C TYR A 19 -3.78 3.26 -5.53
N ARG A 20 -3.91 3.41 -6.85
CA ARG A 20 -3.24 2.54 -7.80
C ARG A 20 -1.77 2.92 -7.82
N ILE A 21 -0.91 1.94 -7.59
CA ILE A 21 0.54 2.13 -7.51
C ILE A 21 1.22 1.19 -8.50
N TYR A 22 2.34 1.64 -9.06
CA TYR A 22 3.30 0.80 -9.74
C TYR A 22 4.49 0.59 -8.82
N SER A 23 4.70 -0.64 -8.39
CA SER A 23 5.71 -0.98 -7.39
C SER A 23 6.25 -2.39 -7.63
N ARG A 24 7.21 -2.85 -6.81
CA ARG A 24 7.77 -4.21 -6.94
C ARG A 24 6.87 -5.29 -6.37
N ASN A 25 5.98 -4.96 -5.44
CA ASN A 25 5.22 -5.96 -4.69
C ASN A 25 3.72 -5.67 -4.60
N LEU A 26 3.27 -4.47 -4.96
CA LEU A 26 1.92 -3.98 -4.74
C LEU A 26 1.40 -3.24 -5.99
N ASN A 27 0.13 -3.46 -6.33
CA ASN A 27 -0.58 -2.69 -7.35
C ASN A 27 -1.59 -1.70 -6.76
N LEU A 28 -1.95 -1.91 -5.49
CA LEU A 28 -2.89 -1.12 -4.72
C LEU A 28 -2.33 -0.95 -3.31
N GLY A 29 -2.50 0.24 -2.74
CA GLY A 29 -2.20 0.45 -1.33
C GLY A 29 -2.78 1.75 -0.78
N VAL A 30 -3.08 1.74 0.52
CA VAL A 30 -3.58 2.89 1.24
C VAL A 30 -2.39 3.71 1.73
N TYR A 31 -2.37 5.00 1.41
CA TYR A 31 -1.27 5.87 1.77
C TYR A 31 -1.28 6.21 3.26
N ARG A 32 -0.13 6.01 3.90
CA ARG A 32 0.13 6.38 5.28
C ARG A 32 1.17 7.51 5.30
N GLN A 33 0.79 8.64 5.88
CA GLN A 33 1.64 9.83 5.89
C GLN A 33 2.79 9.71 6.89
N GLU A 34 2.65 8.93 7.97
CA GLU A 34 3.70 8.79 8.99
C GLU A 34 4.98 8.14 8.44
N ASP A 35 4.85 7.15 7.58
CA ASP A 35 5.95 6.38 7.01
C ASP A 35 6.21 6.69 5.53
N HIS A 36 5.38 7.55 4.94
CA HIS A 36 5.35 7.84 3.51
C HIS A 36 5.26 6.57 2.66
N GLY A 37 4.44 5.62 3.11
CA GLY A 37 4.27 4.32 2.49
C GLY A 37 2.86 4.03 2.05
N PHE A 38 2.71 2.97 1.27
CA PHE A 38 1.44 2.41 0.86
C PHE A 38 1.29 1.03 1.48
N VAL A 39 0.28 0.87 2.33
CA VAL A 39 -0.08 -0.44 2.91
C VAL A 39 -0.99 -1.16 1.92
N GLY A 40 -0.53 -2.27 1.38
CA GLY A 40 -1.24 -3.06 0.37
C GLY A 40 -1.11 -4.56 0.60
N ILE A 41 -1.73 -5.35 -0.28
CA ILE A 41 -1.67 -6.82 -0.20
C ILE A 41 -0.52 -7.32 -1.08
N ARG A 42 0.47 -7.94 -0.44
CA ARG A 42 1.56 -8.64 -1.13
C ARG A 42 1.25 -10.12 -1.25
N HIS A 43 1.59 -10.72 -2.38
CA HIS A 43 1.61 -12.16 -2.57
C HIS A 43 3.05 -12.68 -2.61
N LYS A 44 3.39 -13.66 -1.78
CA LYS A 44 4.71 -14.30 -1.77
C LYS A 44 4.62 -15.75 -1.31
N MET A 45 5.17 -16.68 -2.10
CA MET A 45 5.22 -18.12 -1.76
C MET A 45 3.86 -18.72 -1.38
N GLY A 46 2.78 -18.31 -2.05
CA GLY A 46 1.42 -18.78 -1.77
C GLY A 46 0.75 -18.11 -0.57
N ALA A 47 1.42 -17.20 0.13
CA ALA A 47 0.87 -16.44 1.24
C ALA A 47 0.51 -15.01 0.79
N ARG A 48 -0.61 -14.49 1.31
CA ARG A 48 -1.05 -13.10 1.13
C ARG A 48 -1.10 -12.41 2.47
N TYR A 49 -0.53 -11.22 2.56
CA TYR A 49 -0.43 -10.46 3.80
C TYR A 49 -0.30 -8.97 3.50
N LEU A 50 -0.63 -8.13 4.48
CA LEU A 50 -0.41 -6.68 4.39
C LEU A 50 1.08 -6.38 4.39
N PHE A 51 1.50 -5.44 3.54
CA PHE A 51 2.88 -5.03 3.40
C PHE A 51 2.94 -3.57 2.99
N THR A 52 3.90 -2.84 3.55
CA THR A 52 4.15 -1.43 3.23
C THR A 52 5.22 -1.30 2.17
N GLU A 53 4.91 -0.59 1.09
CA GLU A 53 5.91 -0.18 0.11
C GLU A 53 6.08 1.35 0.12
N PHE A 54 7.32 1.80 0.26
CA PHE A 54 7.61 3.22 0.44
C PHE A 54 7.53 3.98 -0.88
N HIS A 55 7.03 5.21 -0.78
CA HIS A 55 6.96 6.14 -1.90
C HIS A 55 8.34 6.34 -2.55
N TRP A 56 8.39 6.44 -3.87
CA TRP A 56 9.61 6.65 -4.64
C TRP A 56 10.49 7.81 -4.12
N ASP A 57 9.85 8.91 -3.72
CA ASP A 57 10.53 10.10 -3.18
C ASP A 57 11.27 9.86 -1.84
N ASN A 58 11.00 8.75 -1.13
CA ASN A 58 11.84 8.34 0.02
C ASN A 58 13.27 7.96 -0.42
N GLY A 59 13.50 7.76 -1.71
CA GLY A 59 14.80 7.49 -2.29
C GLY A 59 15.29 6.05 -2.08
N PRO A 60 16.43 5.71 -2.70
CA PRO A 60 17.01 4.38 -2.57
C PRO A 60 17.49 4.11 -1.13
N PRO A 61 17.44 2.84 -0.67
CA PRO A 61 17.12 1.64 -1.44
C PRO A 61 15.64 1.21 -1.41
N PHE A 62 14.78 1.92 -0.68
CA PHE A 62 13.44 1.44 -0.30
C PHE A 62 12.27 2.14 -1.01
N GLY A 63 12.47 3.34 -1.58
CA GLY A 63 11.45 4.05 -2.36
C GLY A 63 11.21 3.39 -3.71
N THR A 64 10.18 2.55 -3.81
CA THR A 64 9.87 1.78 -5.02
C THR A 64 8.42 1.91 -5.48
N ALA A 65 7.52 2.46 -4.66
CA ALA A 65 6.13 2.69 -5.03
C ALA A 65 5.94 4.01 -5.76
N ASN A 66 5.39 3.95 -6.96
CA ASN A 66 5.01 5.10 -7.78
C ASN A 66 3.47 5.17 -7.84
N PRO A 67 2.82 6.07 -7.09
CA PRO A 67 1.38 6.27 -7.21
C PRO A 67 1.00 6.84 -8.58
N LEU A 68 0.01 6.23 -9.21
CA LEU A 68 -0.48 6.59 -10.54
C LEU A 68 -1.84 7.29 -10.49
N GLU A 69 -2.71 6.86 -9.58
CA GLU A 69 -4.10 7.31 -9.51
C GLU A 69 -4.60 7.23 -8.06
N ALA A 70 -5.21 8.30 -7.56
CA ALA A 70 -5.97 8.31 -6.31
C ALA A 70 -7.39 7.78 -6.59
N LEU A 71 -7.84 6.78 -5.84
CA LEU A 71 -9.08 6.06 -6.13
C LEU A 71 -10.22 6.48 -5.20
N CYS A 72 -10.04 6.27 -3.89
CA CYS A 72 -11.05 6.57 -2.89
C CYS A 72 -10.47 6.68 -1.49
N GLU A 73 -11.22 7.27 -0.57
CA GLU A 73 -10.89 7.30 0.85
C GLU A 73 -11.14 5.93 1.50
N CYS A 74 -10.20 5.49 2.34
CA CYS A 74 -10.26 4.27 3.13
C CYS A 74 -10.98 4.54 4.45
N PRO A 75 -12.07 3.82 4.77
CA PRO A 75 -12.79 3.99 6.02
C PRO A 75 -12.15 3.23 7.19
N ILE A 76 -11.10 2.44 6.96
CA ILE A 76 -10.49 1.57 7.96
C ILE A 76 -9.39 2.32 8.69
N LEU A 77 -9.47 2.32 10.02
CA LEU A 77 -8.44 2.82 10.92
C LEU A 77 -8.15 1.77 12.01
N PRO A 78 -6.89 1.58 12.42
CA PRO A 78 -5.68 2.24 11.89
C PRO A 78 -5.21 1.66 10.54
N ILE A 79 -4.32 2.37 9.84
CA ILE A 79 -3.74 1.98 8.54
C ILE A 79 -2.35 1.37 8.76
N ASP A 80 -2.32 0.28 9.49
CA ASP A 80 -1.09 -0.46 9.80
C ASP A 80 -1.20 -1.91 9.33
N GLU A 81 -0.06 -2.52 9.00
CA GLU A 81 0.03 -3.96 8.72
C GLU A 81 -0.44 -4.80 9.92
N CYS A 82 -0.12 -4.35 11.13
CA CYS A 82 -0.38 -5.04 12.39
C CYS A 82 -0.98 -4.09 13.43
N LEU A 83 -2.07 -4.50 14.08
CA LEU A 83 -2.77 -3.73 15.12
C LEU A 83 -2.06 -3.78 16.47
N GLU A 84 -1.52 -4.95 16.82
CA GLU A 84 -0.78 -5.14 18.06
C GLU A 84 0.43 -6.03 17.82
N ARG A 85 1.55 -5.62 18.40
CA ARG A 85 2.77 -6.44 18.47
C ARG A 85 2.93 -6.95 19.89
N LYS A 86 2.46 -8.17 20.15
CA LYS A 86 2.56 -8.79 21.49
C LYS A 86 3.96 -9.32 21.78
N SER A 87 4.68 -9.78 20.75
CA SER A 87 6.05 -10.26 20.87
C SER A 87 6.82 -10.12 19.54
N ARG A 88 8.02 -10.69 19.45
CA ARG A 88 8.76 -10.79 18.17
C ARG A 88 8.09 -11.73 17.16
N THR A 89 7.21 -12.62 17.61
CA THR A 89 6.61 -13.71 16.81
C THR A 89 5.08 -13.67 16.78
N GLU A 90 4.44 -12.84 17.60
CA GLU A 90 2.99 -12.70 17.64
C GLU A 90 2.60 -11.28 17.26
N PHE A 91 1.91 -11.19 16.13
CA PHE A 91 1.33 -9.97 15.58
C PHE A 91 -0.15 -10.22 15.35
N MET A 92 -0.97 -9.21 15.61
CA MET A 92 -2.37 -9.23 15.22
C MET A 92 -2.51 -8.50 13.88
N ASP A 93 -2.75 -9.25 12.81
CA ASP A 93 -2.94 -8.69 11.48
C ASP A 93 -4.15 -7.77 11.44
N ASN A 94 -4.06 -6.72 10.63
CA ASN A 94 -5.19 -5.82 10.38
C ASN A 94 -6.13 -6.43 9.32
N VAL A 95 -6.90 -7.44 9.75
CA VAL A 95 -7.81 -8.20 8.86
C VAL A 95 -8.81 -7.29 8.17
N SER A 96 -9.36 -6.29 8.86
CA SER A 96 -10.32 -5.35 8.27
C SER A 96 -9.73 -4.53 7.12
N LEU A 97 -8.48 -4.08 7.26
CA LEU A 97 -7.79 -3.38 6.19
C LEU A 97 -7.48 -4.32 5.01
N PHE A 98 -7.05 -5.55 5.31
CA PHE A 98 -6.80 -6.57 4.29
C PHE A 98 -8.06 -6.85 3.46
N GLU A 99 -9.17 -7.19 4.13
CA GLU A 99 -10.44 -7.52 3.46
C GLU A 99 -10.95 -6.34 2.62
N TRP A 100 -10.83 -5.12 3.14
CA TRP A 100 -11.26 -3.93 2.41
C TRP A 100 -10.42 -3.69 1.16
N ILE A 101 -9.08 -3.77 1.24
CA ILE A 101 -8.20 -3.61 0.06
C ILE A 101 -8.48 -4.70 -0.97
N GLU A 102 -8.71 -5.94 -0.52
CA GLU A 102 -9.07 -7.05 -1.40
C GLU A 102 -10.38 -6.79 -2.14
N GLU A 103 -11.41 -6.33 -1.43
CA GLU A 103 -12.70 -5.97 -2.03
C GLU A 103 -12.55 -4.86 -3.08
N GLN A 104 -11.75 -3.82 -2.80
CA GLN A 104 -11.48 -2.77 -3.79
C GLN A 104 -10.72 -3.31 -5.01
N GLY A 105 -9.73 -4.19 -4.79
CA GLY A 105 -9.01 -4.86 -5.88
C GLY A 105 -9.94 -5.65 -6.79
N GLN A 106 -10.87 -6.42 -6.22
CA GLN A 106 -11.88 -7.16 -6.97
C GLN A 106 -12.80 -6.24 -7.78
N LYS A 107 -13.30 -5.15 -7.18
CA LYS A 107 -14.16 -4.15 -7.86
C LYS A 107 -13.46 -3.48 -9.04
N LEU A 108 -12.16 -3.23 -8.92
CA LEU A 108 -11.35 -2.57 -9.95
C LEU A 108 -10.76 -3.55 -10.97
N GLY A 109 -10.93 -4.87 -10.76
CA GLY A 109 -10.31 -5.89 -11.59
C GLY A 109 -8.79 -5.93 -11.49
N ILE A 110 -8.22 -5.46 -10.37
CA ILE A 110 -6.77 -5.43 -10.12
C ILE A 110 -6.43 -6.62 -9.23
N THR A 111 -5.64 -7.56 -9.74
CA THR A 111 -5.16 -8.69 -8.93
C THR A 111 -3.74 -8.44 -8.40
N PRO A 112 -3.41 -8.96 -7.20
CA PRO A 112 -2.05 -8.87 -6.66
C PRO A 112 -1.02 -9.66 -7.47
N GLU A 113 -1.44 -10.59 -8.35
CA GLU A 113 -0.51 -11.32 -9.23
C GLU A 113 -0.01 -10.50 -10.42
N SER A 114 -0.56 -9.31 -10.63
CA SER A 114 -0.21 -8.44 -11.76
C SER A 114 1.01 -7.54 -11.50
N CYS A 115 1.70 -7.70 -10.34
CA CYS A 115 2.93 -6.98 -9.99
C CYS A 115 4.16 -7.60 -10.66
#